data_AF-J3C9S6-F1
#
_entry.id   AF-J3C9S6-F1
#
_cell.length_a   1.000
_cell.length_b   1.000
_cell.length_c   1.000
_cell.angle_alpha   90.00
_cell.angle_beta   90.00
_cell.angle_gamma   90.00
#
_symmetry.space_group_name_H-M   'P 1'
#
loop_
_entity.id
_entity.type
_entity.pdbx_description
1 polymer ?
#
loop_
_entity_poly.entity_id
_entity_poly.type
_entity_poly.pdbx_seq_one_letter_code
_entity_poly.pdbx_strand_id
1 'polypeptide(L)' 'MLAGQSVVMYNDKNDKETYTTTMKVSKNEELSITIQPNGGFLLTK' A
#
# COMPACT_ATOMS: atom_id res chain seq x y z
N MET A 1 7.42 -8.74 10.08
CA MET A 1 6.85 -7.55 10.79
C MET A 1 5.93 -6.81 9.82
N LEU A 2 4.75 -6.35 10.28
CA LEU A 2 3.50 -6.07 9.53
C LEU A 2 2.60 -7.28 9.24
N ALA A 3 3.11 -8.51 9.23
CA ALA A 3 2.30 -9.73 9.04
C ALA A 3 1.04 -9.78 9.92
N GLY A 4 -0.11 -10.01 9.29
CA GLY A 4 -1.42 -10.06 9.98
C GLY A 4 -1.93 -8.72 10.50
N GLN A 5 -1.19 -7.63 10.35
CA GLN A 5 -1.58 -6.29 10.80
C GLN A 5 -2.38 -5.56 9.71
N SER A 6 -3.25 -4.65 10.15
CA SER A 6 -3.83 -3.64 9.25
C SER A 6 -2.88 -2.46 9.17
N VAL A 7 -2.64 -1.96 7.97
CA VAL A 7 -1.82 -0.77 7.69
C VAL A 7 -2.59 0.17 6.79
N VAL A 8 -2.30 1.47 6.91
CA VAL A 8 -2.78 2.51 6.01
C VAL A 8 -1.76 2.70 4.89
N MET A 9 -2.21 2.59 3.64
CA MET A 9 -1.41 2.82 2.44
C MET A 9 -1.82 4.13 1.79
N TYR A 10 -0.83 4.94 1.44
CA TYR A 10 -0.94 6.07 0.52
C TYR A 10 -0.25 5.70 -0.78
N ASN A 11 -0.92 5.89 -1.91
CA ASN A 11 -0.40 5.55 -3.25
C ASN A 11 -1.14 6.39 -4.30
N ASP A 12 -0.70 6.31 -5.56
CA ASP A 12 -1.27 7.04 -6.69
C ASP A 12 -2.02 6.10 -7.64
N LYS A 13 -3.18 6.54 -8.10
CA LYS A 13 -3.95 5.90 -9.18
C LYS A 13 -3.24 6.11 -10.52
N ASN A 14 -3.74 5.43 -11.56
CA ASN A 14 -3.23 5.60 -12.92
C ASN A 14 -3.39 7.02 -13.51
N ASP A 15 -4.35 7.79 -13.00
CA ASP A 15 -4.57 9.22 -13.32
C ASP A 15 -3.70 10.16 -12.48
N LYS A 16 -2.81 9.61 -11.63
CA LYS A 16 -1.92 10.30 -10.69
C LYS A 16 -2.64 11.00 -9.53
N GLU A 17 -3.92 10.75 -9.32
CA GLU A 17 -4.57 11.14 -8.07
C GLU A 17 -4.08 10.27 -6.91
N THR A 18 -3.75 10.92 -5.80
CA THR A 18 -3.43 10.21 -4.56
C THR A 18 -4.68 9.59 -3.96
N TYR A 19 -4.55 8.37 -3.45
CA TYR A 19 -5.57 7.67 -2.70
C TYR A 19 -5.01 7.06 -1.42
N THR A 20 -5.91 6.85 -0.45
CA THR A 20 -5.60 6.20 0.83
C THR A 20 -6.49 4.98 1.00
N THR A 21 -5.92 3.88 1.47
CA THR A 21 -6.68 2.67 1.77
C THR A 21 -6.11 1.91 2.97
N THR A 22 -6.98 1.23 3.70
CA THR A 22 -6.58 0.32 4.77
C THR A 22 -6.48 -1.09 4.21
N MET A 23 -5.33 -1.73 4.38
CA MET A 23 -5.08 -3.08 3.90
C MET A 23 -4.56 -3.99 5.01
N LYS A 24 -5.00 -5.25 4.97
CA LYS A 24 -4.53 -6.29 5.88
C LYS A 24 -3.38 -7.04 5.24
N VAL A 25 -2.21 -6.99 5.86
CA VAL A 25 -1.05 -7.76 5.40
C VAL A 25 -1.31 -9.23 5.67
N SER A 26 -1.05 -10.08 4.67
CA SER A 26 -1.23 -11.52 4.79
C SER A 26 -0.38 -12.11 5.93
N LYS A 27 -0.80 -13.25 6.50
CA LYS A 27 0.02 -13.96 7.50
C LYS A 27 1.28 -14.57 6.89
N ASN A 28 1.31 -14.72 5.57
CA ASN A 28 2.43 -15.24 4.80
C ASN A 28 3.46 -14.14 4.45
N GLU A 29 3.28 -12.93 5.01
CA GLU A 29 4.17 -11.77 4.84
C GLU A 29 4.25 -11.22 3.40
N GLU A 30 3.29 -11.58 2.54
CA GLU A 30 3.20 -11.08 1.17
C GLU A 30 2.28 -9.85 1.07
N LEU A 31 2.74 -8.87 0.28
CA LEU A 31 2.00 -7.67 -0.10
C LEU A 31 2.28 -7.32 -1.57
N SER A 32 1.24 -7.02 -2.33
CA SER A 32 1.36 -6.58 -3.73
C SER A 32 0.88 -5.14 -3.86
N ILE A 33 1.74 -4.28 -4.39
CA ILE A 33 1.47 -2.86 -4.60
C ILE A 33 1.83 -2.51 -6.04
N THR A 34 0.91 -1.89 -6.77
CA THR A 34 1.21 -1.30 -8.07
C THR A 34 1.76 0.11 -7.87
N ILE A 35 2.93 0.39 -8.45
CA ILE A 35 3.58 1.70 -8.42
C ILE A 35 3.53 2.29 -9.83
N GLN A 36 3.03 3.52 -9.95
CA GLN A 36 2.98 4.22 -11.24
C GLN A 36 4.38 4.73 -11.64
N PRO A 37 4.67 4.95 -12.94
CA PRO A 37 5.94 5.53 -13.37
C PRO A 37 6.26 6.85 -12.66
N ASN A 38 7.46 6.96 -12.09
CA ASN A 38 7.92 8.10 -11.27
C ASN A 38 7.11 8.37 -9.99
N GLY A 39 6.29 7.41 -9.54
CA GLY A 39 5.53 7.50 -8.29
C GLY A 39 6.24 6.82 -7.13
N GLY A 40 5.49 6.66 -6.04
CA GLY A 40 5.92 5.93 -4.86
C GLY A 40 4.72 5.47 -4.04
N PHE A 41 4.98 4.88 -2.88
CA PHE A 41 3.95 4.54 -1.91
C PHE A 41 4.46 4.76 -0.49
N LEU A 42 3.54 4.92 0.46
CA LEU A 42 3.84 5.00 1.89
C LEU A 42 2.94 4.03 2.65
N LEU A 43 3.53 3.24 3.54
CA LEU A 43 2.81 2.41 4.50
C LEU A 43 3.03 2.97 5.90
N THR A 44 1.93 3.17 6.64
CA THR A 44 1.96 3.50 8.07
C THR A 44 1.03 2.59 8.85
N LYS A 45 1.35 2.34 10.11
CA LYS A 45 0.51 1.59 11.04
C LYS A 45 -0.36 2.54 11.85
#